data_AF-A0AA92SHP4-F1
#
_entry.id   AF-A0AA92SHP4-F1
#
_cell.length_a   1.000
_cell.length_b   1.000
_cell.length_c   1.000
_cell.angle_alpha   90.00
_cell.angle_beta   90.00
_cell.angle_gamma   90.00
#
_symmetry.space_group_name_H-M   'P 1'
#
loop_
_entity.id
_entity.type
_entity.pdbx_description
1 polymer ?
#
loop_
_entity_poly.entity_id
_entity_poly.type
_entity_poly.pdbx_seq_one_letter_code
_entity_poly.pdbx_strand_id
1 'polypeptide(L)'
;MVNDKEIFRANTLMRCDRFICTHYKDGSLPVQEQLATPPTTENQIMVHIFNECQNCGFEILDDGIYNDNGVKLGQVGCINGDWWVIQGYSGQQQFSNSVYDAVRSLSMADVSTDSKSIFDEYFLEQPLEQLTGNKLQRLLEKAELVTA
;
A
#
# COMPACT_ATOMS: atom_id res chain seq x y z
N MET A 1 -11.10 26.95 -18.52
CA MET A 1 -11.05 25.67 -19.24
C MET A 1 -11.85 24.67 -18.43
N VAL A 2 -12.69 23.86 -19.05
CA VAL A 2 -13.51 22.83 -18.38
C VAL A 2 -13.42 21.57 -19.23
N ASN A 3 -13.08 20.43 -18.61
CA ASN A 3 -12.85 19.14 -19.28
C ASN A 3 -11.92 19.28 -20.50
N ASP A 4 -10.74 19.89 -20.29
CA ASP A 4 -9.71 20.15 -21.31
C ASP A 4 -10.16 20.99 -22.52
N LYS A 5 -11.33 21.61 -22.45
CA LYS A 5 -11.88 22.47 -23.49
C LYS A 5 -11.99 23.92 -23.03
N GLU A 6 -11.58 24.84 -23.89
CA GLU A 6 -11.78 26.27 -23.66
C GLU A 6 -13.20 26.68 -24.07
N ILE A 7 -14.10 26.82 -23.09
CA ILE A 7 -15.54 27.06 -23.35
C ILE A 7 -15.86 28.56 -23.52
N PHE A 8 -15.12 29.45 -22.85
CA PHE A 8 -15.39 30.89 -22.86
C PHE A 8 -14.31 31.70 -23.61
N ARG A 9 -13.94 31.24 -24.81
CA ARG A 9 -13.00 31.97 -25.68
C ARG A 9 -13.72 33.04 -26.49
N ALA A 10 -13.16 34.25 -26.49
CA ALA A 10 -13.55 35.33 -27.39
C ALA A 10 -12.32 35.98 -28.04
N ASN A 11 -12.56 36.91 -28.96
CA ASN A 11 -11.52 37.66 -29.65
C ASN A 11 -10.78 38.68 -28.77
N THR A 12 -11.30 38.98 -27.58
CA THR A 12 -10.72 39.94 -26.62
C THR A 12 -10.94 39.45 -25.20
N LEU A 13 -9.99 39.73 -24.29
CA LEU A 13 -10.05 39.33 -22.89
C LEU A 13 -11.31 39.88 -22.19
N MET A 14 -11.66 41.14 -22.44
CA MET A 14 -12.88 41.77 -21.88
C MET A 14 -14.17 41.03 -22.29
N ARG A 15 -14.20 40.42 -23.47
CA ARG A 15 -15.37 39.64 -23.90
C ARG A 15 -15.40 38.26 -23.25
N CYS A 16 -14.25 37.61 -23.05
CA CYS A 16 -14.17 36.35 -22.31
C CYS A 16 -14.70 36.52 -20.89
N ASP A 17 -14.21 37.54 -20.18
CA ASP A 17 -14.63 37.87 -18.81
C ASP A 17 -16.14 38.14 -18.74
N ARG A 18 -16.66 38.94 -19.67
CA ARG A 18 -18.10 39.23 -19.75
C ARG A 18 -18.95 37.96 -19.93
N PHE A 19 -18.51 37.00 -20.76
CA PHE A 19 -19.24 35.73 -20.91
C PHE A 19 -19.26 34.94 -19.61
N ILE A 20 -18.11 34.83 -18.92
CA ILE A 20 -18.02 34.13 -17.64
C ILE A 20 -18.96 34.78 -16.61
N CYS A 21 -18.95 36.11 -16.49
CA CYS A 21 -19.82 36.83 -15.55
C CYS A 21 -21.31 36.62 -15.84
N THR A 22 -21.72 36.58 -17.11
CA THR A 22 -23.11 36.29 -17.48
C THR A 22 -23.50 34.88 -17.06
N HIS A 23 -22.70 33.87 -17.45
CA HIS A 23 -23.00 32.48 -17.11
C HIS A 23 -22.98 32.22 -15.60
N TYR A 24 -22.12 32.92 -14.85
CA TYR A 24 -22.11 32.88 -13.38
C TYR A 24 -23.42 33.42 -12.78
N LYS A 25 -23.91 34.56 -13.27
CA LYS A 25 -25.17 35.16 -12.79
C LYS A 25 -26.39 34.32 -13.15
N ASP A 26 -26.38 33.71 -14.33
CA ASP A 26 -27.49 32.90 -14.83
C ASP A 26 -27.43 31.44 -14.35
N GLY A 27 -26.44 31.08 -13.53
CA GLY A 27 -26.27 29.72 -13.00
C GLY A 27 -25.96 28.66 -14.06
N SER A 28 -25.58 29.07 -15.27
CA SER A 28 -25.34 28.20 -16.43
C SER A 28 -23.86 27.91 -16.66
N LEU A 29 -23.06 27.99 -15.60
CA LEU A 29 -21.66 27.61 -15.68
C LEU A 29 -21.52 26.11 -15.93
N PRO A 30 -20.66 25.70 -16.88
CA PRO A 30 -20.40 24.30 -17.13
C PRO A 30 -19.75 23.66 -15.90
N VAL A 31 -20.29 22.54 -15.46
CA VAL A 31 -19.76 21.76 -14.34
C VAL A 31 -18.54 20.97 -14.83
N GLN A 32 -17.47 20.99 -14.05
CA GLN A 32 -16.32 20.13 -14.30
C GLN A 32 -16.71 18.69 -13.98
N GLU A 33 -16.57 17.79 -14.95
CA GLU A 33 -16.81 16.37 -14.71
C GLU A 33 -15.70 15.86 -13.80
N GLN A 34 -16.09 15.22 -12.69
CA GLN A 34 -15.13 14.54 -11.84
C GLN A 34 -14.59 13.35 -12.64
N LEU A 35 -13.29 13.36 -12.93
CA LEU A 35 -12.61 12.27 -13.61
C LEU A 35 -12.77 11.01 -12.76
N ALA A 36 -13.77 10.19 -13.07
CA ALA A 36 -13.97 8.89 -12.43
C ALA A 36 -12.93 7.94 -13.03
N THR A 37 -11.70 7.97 -12.50
CA THR A 37 -10.74 6.91 -12.78
C THR A 37 -11.31 5.62 -12.18
N PRO A 38 -11.53 4.57 -13.00
CA PRO A 38 -11.90 3.27 -12.45
C PRO A 38 -10.79 2.84 -11.46
N PRO A 39 -11.13 2.16 -10.35
CA PRO A 39 -10.14 1.70 -9.40
C PRO A 39 -9.15 0.82 -10.15
N THR A 40 -7.93 1.32 -10.34
CA THR A 40 -6.84 0.56 -10.94
C THR A 40 -6.45 -0.53 -9.94
N THR A 41 -5.86 -1.65 -10.40
CA THR A 41 -5.44 -2.75 -9.50
C THR A 41 -4.60 -2.25 -8.32
N GLU A 42 -3.75 -1.23 -8.54
CA GLU A 42 -3.02 -0.51 -7.48
C GLU A 42 -3.92 0.13 -6.42
N ASN A 43 -5.03 0.78 -6.83
CA ASN A 43 -5.96 1.41 -5.89
C ASN A 43 -6.63 0.36 -4.99
N GLN A 44 -6.90 -0.84 -5.53
CA GLN A 44 -7.44 -1.94 -4.73
C GLN A 44 -6.40 -2.45 -3.72
N ILE A 45 -5.15 -2.65 -4.16
CA ILE A 45 -4.03 -3.05 -3.29
C ILE A 45 -3.85 -2.04 -2.15
N MET A 46 -3.85 -0.74 -2.45
CA MET A 46 -3.72 0.32 -1.44
C MET A 46 -4.88 0.32 -0.45
N VAL A 47 -6.12 0.09 -0.89
CA VAL A 47 -7.27 -0.03 0.01
C VAL A 47 -7.12 -1.25 0.94
N HIS A 48 -6.64 -2.38 0.43
CA HIS A 48 -6.38 -3.56 1.26
C HIS A 48 -5.32 -3.29 2.33
N ILE A 49 -4.19 -2.68 1.94
CA ILE A 49 -3.12 -2.31 2.88
C ILE A 49 -3.65 -1.32 3.92
N PHE A 50 -4.38 -0.30 3.49
CA PHE A 50 -4.96 0.70 4.38
C PHE A 50 -5.89 0.09 5.43
N ASN A 51 -6.80 -0.79 5.02
CA ASN A 51 -7.72 -1.44 5.95
C ASN A 51 -6.98 -2.27 7.01
N GLU A 52 -5.97 -3.02 6.61
CA GLU A 52 -5.17 -3.80 7.56
C GLU A 52 -4.33 -2.93 8.49
N CYS A 53 -3.76 -1.83 7.98
CA CYS A 53 -3.03 -0.86 8.81
C CYS A 53 -3.95 -0.21 9.84
N GLN A 54 -5.16 0.18 9.44
CA GLN A 54 -6.16 0.73 10.36
C GLN A 54 -6.54 -0.26 11.47
N ASN A 55 -6.64 -1.55 11.16
CA ASN A 55 -6.91 -2.59 12.16
C ASN A 55 -5.78 -2.73 13.18
N CYS A 56 -4.55 -2.45 12.76
CA CYS A 56 -3.35 -2.56 13.60
C CYS A 56 -2.98 -1.25 14.34
N GLY A 57 -3.68 -0.15 14.08
CA GLY A 57 -3.31 1.18 14.60
C GLY A 57 -2.03 1.71 13.95
N PHE A 58 -1.86 1.47 12.65
CA PHE A 58 -0.72 1.97 11.89
C PHE A 58 -1.11 3.11 10.98
N GLU A 59 -0.24 4.09 10.89
CA GLU A 59 -0.39 5.24 10.00
C GLU A 59 0.44 5.03 8.73
N ILE A 60 -0.19 5.26 7.57
CA ILE A 60 0.49 5.19 6.27
C ILE A 60 0.89 6.61 5.85
N LEU A 61 2.18 6.83 5.66
CA LEU A 61 2.76 8.04 5.08
C LEU A 61 3.41 7.72 3.73
N ASP A 62 3.78 8.77 3.00
CA ASP A 62 4.37 8.65 1.65
C ASP A 62 5.66 7.80 1.63
N ASP A 63 6.41 7.79 2.73
CA ASP A 63 7.68 7.07 2.83
C ASP A 63 7.59 5.72 3.57
N GLY A 64 6.43 5.34 4.11
CA GLY A 64 6.22 4.04 4.76
C GLY A 64 5.11 4.02 5.81
N ILE A 65 5.10 2.94 6.60
CA ILE A 65 4.10 2.63 7.61
C ILE A 65 4.71 2.86 9.00
N TYR A 66 3.95 3.54 9.86
CA TYR A 66 4.35 4.00 11.19
C TYR A 66 3.40 3.46 12.26
N ASN A 67 3.89 3.33 13.49
CA ASN A 67 3.03 3.09 14.65
C ASN A 67 2.49 4.40 15.24
N ASP A 68 1.54 4.29 16.17
CA ASP A 68 0.96 5.42 16.93
C ASP A 68 2.01 6.28 17.67
N ASN A 69 3.20 5.76 17.91
CA ASN A 69 4.31 6.49 18.56
C ASN A 69 5.17 7.28 17.55
N GLY A 70 4.84 7.25 16.26
CA GLY A 70 5.59 7.92 15.19
C GLY A 70 6.88 7.20 14.79
N VAL A 71 7.06 5.93 15.17
CA VAL A 71 8.22 5.11 14.79
C VAL A 71 7.91 4.39 13.47
N LYS A 72 8.84 4.51 12.52
CA LYS A 72 8.73 3.84 11.21
C LYS A 72 8.88 2.33 11.36
N LEU A 73 7.82 1.60 11.08
CA LEU A 73 7.80 0.14 11.14
C LEU A 73 8.32 -0.50 9.85
N GLY A 74 8.13 0.14 8.70
CA GLY A 74 8.54 -0.43 7.42
C GLY A 74 7.72 0.03 6.22
N GLN A 75 7.66 -0.81 5.19
CA GLN A 75 6.88 -0.63 3.96
C GLN A 75 6.25 -1.96 3.58
N VAL A 76 5.03 -1.92 3.04
CA VAL A 76 4.32 -3.08 2.50
C VAL A 76 3.86 -2.76 1.09
N GLY A 77 3.95 -3.73 0.21
CA GLY A 77 3.43 -3.61 -1.14
C GLY A 77 3.06 -4.95 -1.74
N CYS A 78 2.58 -4.91 -2.97
CA CYS A 78 2.22 -6.08 -3.76
C CYS A 78 2.74 -5.90 -5.19
N ILE A 79 3.45 -6.90 -5.70
CA ILE A 79 3.95 -6.93 -7.08
C ILE A 79 3.43 -8.23 -7.70
N ASN A 80 2.68 -8.12 -8.80
CA ASN A 80 2.13 -9.29 -9.52
C ASN A 80 1.30 -10.27 -8.67
N GLY A 81 0.72 -9.80 -7.56
CA GLY A 81 -0.04 -10.64 -6.62
C GLY A 81 0.77 -11.18 -5.44
N ASP A 82 2.10 -11.04 -5.48
CA ASP A 82 2.99 -11.41 -4.38
C ASP A 82 3.14 -10.24 -3.41
N TRP A 83 2.76 -10.45 -2.16
CA TRP A 83 2.89 -9.46 -1.10
C TRP A 83 4.32 -9.41 -0.58
N TRP A 84 4.82 -8.22 -0.30
CA TRP A 84 6.14 -8.02 0.27
C TRP A 84 6.13 -7.01 1.41
N VAL A 85 7.10 -7.15 2.30
CA VAL A 85 7.34 -6.26 3.43
C VAL A 85 8.83 -5.93 3.52
N ILE A 86 9.15 -4.68 3.81
CA ILE A 86 10.49 -4.21 4.18
C ILE A 86 10.34 -3.64 5.58
N GLN A 87 11.03 -4.21 6.57
CA GLN A 87 10.94 -3.72 7.95
C GLN A 87 11.81 -2.47 8.11
N GLY A 88 11.43 -1.55 8.99
CA GLY A 88 12.17 -0.29 9.20
C GLY A 88 13.62 -0.49 9.63
N TYR A 89 13.92 -1.60 10.31
CA TYR A 89 15.26 -2.00 10.72
C TYR A 89 16.00 -2.87 9.69
N SER A 90 15.30 -3.38 8.66
CA SER A 90 15.84 -4.30 7.66
C SER A 90 15.58 -3.77 6.25
N GLY A 91 16.64 -3.42 5.52
CA GLY A 91 16.53 -3.04 4.11
C GLY A 91 16.22 -4.22 3.17
N GLN A 92 16.02 -5.44 3.69
CA GLN A 92 15.74 -6.62 2.88
C GLN A 92 14.22 -6.83 2.70
N GLN A 93 13.81 -6.96 1.45
CA GLN A 93 12.44 -7.30 1.08
C GLN A 93 12.14 -8.77 1.40
N GLN A 94 11.06 -9.00 2.14
CA GLN A 94 10.57 -10.32 2.52
C GLN A 94 9.19 -10.55 1.91
N PHE A 95 8.98 -11.72 1.33
CA PHE A 95 7.69 -12.07 0.72
C PHE A 95 6.75 -12.69 1.74
N SER A 96 5.48 -12.27 1.66
CA SER A 96 4.39 -12.71 2.53
C SER A 96 3.30 -13.38 1.70
N ASN A 97 2.55 -14.28 2.34
CA ASN A 97 1.45 -14.99 1.69
C ASN A 97 0.20 -14.12 1.55
N SER A 98 0.05 -13.08 2.38
CA SER A 98 -1.12 -12.21 2.41
C SER A 98 -0.77 -10.80 2.90
N VAL A 99 -1.66 -9.84 2.61
CA VAL A 99 -1.57 -8.48 3.16
C VAL A 99 -1.64 -8.47 4.69
N TYR A 100 -2.46 -9.36 5.26
CA TYR A 100 -2.61 -9.51 6.70
C TYR A 100 -1.28 -9.93 7.34
N ASP A 101 -0.62 -10.95 6.79
CA ASP A 101 0.69 -11.40 7.30
C ASP A 101 1.76 -10.32 7.14
N ALA A 102 1.77 -9.63 5.99
CA ALA A 102 2.72 -8.57 5.72
C ALA A 102 2.59 -7.41 6.72
N VAL A 103 1.37 -6.89 6.91
CA VAL A 103 1.13 -5.78 7.85
C VAL A 103 1.35 -6.22 9.29
N ARG A 104 0.89 -7.41 9.68
CA ARG A 104 1.08 -7.91 11.05
C ARG A 104 2.55 -8.14 11.40
N SER A 105 3.39 -8.50 10.42
CA SER A 105 4.84 -8.63 10.63
C SER A 105 5.54 -7.33 11.01
N LEU A 106 4.94 -6.17 10.68
CA LEU A 106 5.42 -4.85 11.10
C LEU A 106 5.22 -4.60 12.60
N SER A 107 4.21 -5.23 13.20
CA SER A 107 3.87 -5.07 14.62
C SER A 107 4.91 -5.67 15.57
N MET A 108 5.69 -6.66 15.11
CA MET A 108 6.56 -7.46 15.98
C MET A 108 7.96 -6.88 16.21
N ALA A 109 8.15 -5.58 15.97
CA ALA A 109 9.46 -4.92 15.99
C ALA A 109 10.13 -4.81 17.39
N ASP A 110 9.54 -5.36 18.46
CA ASP A 110 10.06 -5.32 19.84
C ASP A 110 10.41 -6.71 20.44
N VAL A 111 10.78 -7.70 19.63
CA VAL A 111 11.46 -8.91 20.16
C VAL A 111 12.94 -8.89 19.78
N SER A 112 13.74 -8.51 20.78
CA SER A 112 15.19 -8.48 20.81
C SER A 112 15.86 -9.76 20.28
N THR A 113 16.74 -9.58 19.28
CA THR A 113 18.07 -10.19 19.09
C THR A 113 18.26 -11.69 19.41
N ASP A 114 18.48 -12.51 18.38
CA ASP A 114 19.78 -13.18 18.14
C ASP A 114 19.65 -14.07 16.89
N SER A 115 20.26 -13.67 15.76
CA SER A 115 20.64 -14.53 14.62
C SER A 115 19.62 -15.53 14.03
N LYS A 116 18.36 -15.47 14.43
CA LYS A 116 17.28 -16.37 14.06
C LYS A 116 16.18 -15.50 13.49
N SER A 117 16.02 -15.56 12.18
CA SER A 117 14.94 -14.88 11.46
C SER A 117 13.63 -15.23 12.17
N ILE A 118 12.93 -14.25 12.77
CA ILE A 118 11.67 -14.45 13.53
C ILE A 118 10.60 -15.12 12.64
N PHE A 119 10.70 -14.95 11.32
CA PHE A 119 9.90 -15.69 10.34
C PHE A 119 10.06 -17.22 10.46
N ASP A 120 11.21 -17.71 10.91
CA ASP A 120 11.45 -19.14 11.11
C ASP A 120 10.68 -19.71 12.30
N GLU A 121 10.36 -18.89 13.30
CA GLU A 121 9.63 -19.33 14.49
C GLU A 121 8.14 -19.48 14.18
N TYR A 122 7.57 -18.49 13.49
CA TYR A 122 6.19 -18.55 13.00
C TYR A 122 5.97 -19.56 11.87
N PHE A 123 7.01 -19.83 11.08
CA PHE A 123 6.97 -20.85 10.04
C PHE A 123 6.66 -22.25 10.63
N LEU A 124 7.21 -22.57 11.80
CA LEU A 124 7.06 -23.88 12.44
C LEU A 124 5.66 -24.11 13.04
N GLU A 125 4.89 -23.04 13.24
CA GLU A 125 3.54 -23.11 13.80
C GLU A 125 2.45 -23.28 12.73
N GLN A 126 2.79 -23.18 11.45
CA GLN A 126 1.84 -23.38 10.35
C GLN A 126 1.63 -24.87 10.03
N PRO A 127 0.38 -25.33 9.84
CA PRO A 127 0.11 -26.71 9.43
C PRO A 127 0.68 -26.98 8.02
N LEU A 128 1.22 -28.18 7.83
CA LEU A 128 1.94 -28.60 6.62
C LEU A 128 1.13 -28.40 5.33
N GLU A 129 -0.21 -28.49 5.37
CA GLU A 129 -1.06 -28.28 4.21
C GLU A 129 -1.11 -26.83 3.70
N GLN A 130 -0.67 -25.87 4.51
CA GLN A 130 -0.66 -24.43 4.17
C GLN A 130 0.71 -23.92 3.68
N LEU A 131 1.72 -24.78 3.66
CA LEU A 131 3.08 -24.42 3.25
C LEU A 131 3.26 -24.59 1.73
N THR A 132 3.62 -23.50 1.05
CA THR A 132 3.93 -23.47 -0.39
C THR A 132 5.28 -24.13 -0.70
N GLY A 133 5.56 -24.51 -1.95
CA GLY A 133 6.75 -25.33 -2.29
C GLY A 133 8.10 -24.76 -1.85
N ASN A 134 8.30 -23.44 -1.96
CA ASN A 134 9.53 -22.77 -1.49
C ASN A 134 9.70 -22.83 0.04
N LYS A 135 8.58 -22.88 0.78
CA LYS A 135 8.55 -23.00 2.23
C LYS A 135 8.96 -24.41 2.67
N LEU A 136 8.43 -25.44 2.00
CA LEU A 136 8.83 -26.84 2.25
C LEU A 136 10.32 -27.08 1.98
N GLN A 137 10.89 -26.44 0.95
CA GLN A 137 12.31 -26.56 0.64
C GLN A 137 13.21 -25.96 1.74
N ARG A 138 12.82 -24.81 2.31
CA ARG A 138 13.54 -24.21 3.46
C ARG A 138 13.43 -25.05 4.74
N LEU A 139 12.32 -25.77 4.96
CA LEU A 139 12.23 -26.74 6.06
C LEU A 139 13.23 -27.88 5.91
N LEU A 140 13.33 -28.42 4.70
CA LEU A 140 14.22 -29.54 4.41
C LEU A 140 15.68 -29.15 4.70
N GLU A 141 16.09 -27.98 4.21
CA GLU A 141 17.43 -27.42 4.43
C GLU A 141 17.74 -27.20 5.92
N LYS A 142 16.74 -26.77 6.70
CA LYS A 142 16.87 -26.64 8.17
C LYS A 142 16.95 -27.97 8.90
N ALA A 143 16.15 -28.96 8.49
CA ALA A 143 16.17 -30.27 9.11
C ALA A 143 17.55 -30.94 8.93
N GLU A 144 18.16 -30.80 7.75
CA GLU A 144 19.50 -31.30 7.47
C GLU A 144 20.57 -30.62 8.36
N LEU A 145 20.46 -29.31 8.61
CA LEU A 145 21.36 -28.56 9.50
C LEU A 145 21.27 -28.96 10.98
N VAL A 146 20.14 -29.55 11.42
CA VAL A 146 19.95 -30.03 12.80
C VAL A 146 20.48 -31.46 13.00
N THR A 147 20.69 -32.21 11.90
CA THR A 147 21.14 -33.61 11.94
C THR A 147 22.64 -33.81 11.70
N ALA A 148 23.42 -32.74 11.47
CA ALA A 148 24.88 -32.77 11.29
C ALA A 148 25.63 -32.39 12.57
#